data_AF-A0A193QLS6-F1
#
_entry.id   AF-A0A193QLS6-F1
#
_cell.length_a   1.000
_cell.length_b   1.000
_cell.length_c   1.000
_cell.angle_alpha   90.00
_cell.angle_beta   90.00
_cell.angle_gamma   90.00
#
_symmetry.space_group_name_H-M   'P 1'
#
loop_
_entity.id
_entity.type
_entity.pdbx_description
1 polymer ?
#
loop_
_entity_poly.entity_id
_entity_poly.type
_entity_poly.pdbx_seq_one_letter_code
_entity_poly.pdbx_strand_id
1 'polypeptide(L)'
;MASRRVTRCRQRLSPPPSDRREPVSLHTLTAHRYRCEQTNFDTFLSYTQIDAWSGHPQFHQMISDQIARQEANDRLMVGFNGTSRAAKSDRAKHPLLQDTKKGWLQHLREDAPQRIMKGITLTQRDEDGKIVAKGKYAHLDALVYDALTSLLKTLAYTLRNRAADGDSAEALSLLQQALRLHSGNRGQAGYRSA
;
A
#
# COMPACT_ATOMS: atom_id res chain seq x y z
N MET A 1 -3.34 52.12 -38.27
CA MET A 1 -3.10 50.71 -38.66
C MET A 1 -2.13 50.08 -37.67
N ALA A 2 -2.42 48.86 -37.22
CA ALA A 2 -2.01 48.30 -35.94
C ALA A 2 -0.54 47.85 -35.85
N SER A 3 0.15 48.26 -34.77
CA SER A 3 1.45 47.74 -34.35
C SER A 3 1.26 46.35 -33.71
N ARG A 4 1.71 45.30 -34.41
CA ARG A 4 1.71 43.93 -33.89
C ARG A 4 2.77 43.79 -32.81
N ARG A 5 2.37 43.80 -31.54
CA ARG A 5 3.22 43.35 -30.43
C ARG A 5 3.42 41.85 -30.56
N VAL A 6 4.60 41.45 -31.05
CA VAL A 6 5.10 40.09 -30.91
C VAL A 6 5.40 39.87 -29.43
N THR A 7 4.53 39.16 -28.73
CA THR A 7 4.80 38.66 -27.38
C THR A 7 5.94 37.64 -27.49
N ARG A 8 7.19 38.11 -27.35
CA ARG A 8 8.35 37.23 -27.23
C ARG A 8 8.11 36.32 -26.03
N CYS A 9 8.19 35.01 -26.26
CA CYS A 9 8.33 34.03 -25.19
C CYS A 9 9.42 34.51 -24.24
N ARG A 10 9.08 34.63 -22.95
CA ARG A 10 9.98 35.01 -21.88
C ARG A 10 11.04 33.92 -21.75
N GLN A 11 12.11 34.03 -22.54
CA GLN A 11 13.35 33.31 -22.29
C GLN A 11 13.83 33.79 -20.93
N ARG A 12 13.63 32.97 -19.91
CA ARG A 12 14.15 33.20 -18.56
C ARG A 12 15.68 33.26 -18.73
N LEU A 13 16.28 34.42 -18.44
CA LEU A 13 17.72 34.64 -18.52
C LEU A 13 18.47 33.47 -17.88
N SER A 14 19.42 32.87 -18.61
CA SER A 14 20.30 31.84 -18.06
C SER A 14 21.27 32.51 -17.07
N PRO A 15 21.39 32.03 -15.82
CA PRO A 15 22.37 32.55 -14.87
C PRO A 15 23.82 32.26 -15.32
N PRO A 16 24.83 32.99 -14.81
CA PRO A 16 26.24 32.84 -15.17
C PRO A 16 26.77 31.41 -14.94
N PRO A 17 27.88 30.98 -15.59
CA PRO A 17 28.35 29.59 -15.59
C PRO A 17 28.74 29.02 -14.21
N SER A 18 28.77 29.84 -13.17
CA SER A 18 29.05 29.44 -11.79
C SER A 18 27.80 29.12 -10.95
N ASP A 19 26.58 29.37 -11.45
CA ASP A 19 25.34 29.15 -10.71
C ASP A 19 24.52 28.04 -11.38
N ARG A 20 25.02 26.81 -11.25
CA ARG A 20 24.45 25.59 -11.83
C ARG A 20 23.25 25.17 -10.98
N ARG A 21 22.09 24.97 -11.62
CA ARG A 21 20.91 24.38 -10.97
C ARG A 21 21.26 22.99 -10.43
N GLU A 22 21.15 22.80 -9.11
CA GLU A 22 21.27 21.49 -8.48
C GLU A 22 19.90 20.79 -8.52
N PRO A 23 19.71 19.74 -9.34
CA PRO A 23 18.46 19.01 -9.36
C PRO A 23 18.24 18.30 -8.02
N VAL A 24 17.15 18.63 -7.34
CA VAL A 24 16.75 17.93 -6.11
C VAL A 24 16.27 16.52 -6.46
N SER A 25 16.78 15.51 -5.74
CA SER A 25 16.32 14.14 -5.91
C SER A 25 14.84 14.01 -5.56
N LEU A 26 14.04 13.52 -6.51
CA LEU A 26 12.60 13.26 -6.30
C LEU A 26 12.31 12.14 -5.29
N HIS A 27 13.33 11.35 -4.94
CA HIS A 27 13.23 10.25 -4.00
C HIS A 27 14.11 10.52 -2.78
N THR A 28 13.48 10.79 -1.63
CA THR A 28 14.15 10.69 -0.33
C THR A 28 13.89 9.30 0.23
N LEU A 29 14.91 8.42 0.18
CA LEU A 29 14.81 7.09 0.75
C LEU A 29 15.04 7.18 2.26
N THR A 30 13.97 7.10 3.05
CA THR A 30 14.13 6.74 4.47
C THR A 30 14.72 5.34 4.53
N ALA A 31 15.77 5.14 5.33
CA ALA A 31 16.52 3.89 5.38
C ALA A 31 15.67 2.75 6.00
N HIS A 32 14.87 2.08 5.19
CA HIS A 32 14.18 0.84 5.57
C HIS A 32 15.08 -0.35 5.22
N ARG A 33 15.59 -1.05 6.23
CA ARG A 33 16.40 -2.26 6.03
C ARG A 33 15.47 -3.45 5.75
N TYR A 34 15.51 -3.93 4.52
CA TYR A 34 14.82 -5.16 4.14
C TYR A 34 15.78 -6.35 4.19
N ARG A 35 15.36 -7.46 4.81
CA ARG A 35 16.12 -8.72 4.86
C ARG A 35 15.23 -9.87 4.43
N CYS A 36 15.64 -10.56 3.35
CA CYS A 36 15.02 -11.83 2.98
C CYS A 36 15.50 -12.93 3.92
N GLU A 37 14.57 -13.69 4.46
CA GLU A 37 14.86 -14.86 5.28
C GLU A 37 14.16 -16.08 4.67
N GLN A 38 14.83 -17.22 4.66
CA GLN A 38 14.26 -18.45 4.13
C GLN A 38 13.18 -19.00 5.07
N THR A 39 12.12 -19.53 4.48
CA THR A 39 11.04 -20.28 5.15
C THR A 39 10.73 -21.50 4.30
N ASN A 40 10.67 -22.67 4.93
CA ASN A 40 10.39 -23.95 4.27
C ASN A 40 8.95 -24.37 4.57
N PHE A 41 8.32 -25.05 3.61
CA PHE A 41 6.97 -25.60 3.73
C PHE A 41 7.05 -27.09 3.44
N ASP A 42 6.82 -27.92 4.46
CA ASP A 42 6.92 -29.37 4.34
C ASP A 42 5.55 -30.00 4.50
N THR A 43 5.14 -30.82 3.52
CA THR A 43 3.88 -31.58 3.55
C THR A 43 4.16 -33.07 3.49
N PHE A 44 3.40 -33.87 4.24
CA PHE A 44 3.49 -35.33 4.24
C PHE A 44 2.15 -35.94 3.82
N LEU A 45 2.21 -36.99 3.01
CA LEU A 45 1.06 -37.78 2.56
C LEU A 45 1.36 -39.26 2.81
N SER A 46 0.46 -39.99 3.48
CA SER A 46 0.68 -41.40 3.79
C SER A 46 0.44 -42.30 2.58
N TYR A 47 1.05 -43.48 2.58
CA TYR A 47 0.83 -44.48 1.51
C TYR A 47 -0.64 -44.87 1.36
N THR A 48 -1.36 -45.04 2.46
CA THR A 48 -2.79 -45.36 2.46
C THR A 48 -3.63 -44.28 1.77
N GLN A 49 -3.23 -43.01 1.91
CA GLN A 49 -3.91 -41.89 1.24
C GLN A 49 -3.59 -41.87 -0.26
N ILE A 50 -2.34 -42.12 -0.65
CA ILE A 50 -1.96 -42.19 -2.06
C ILE A 50 -2.68 -43.34 -2.76
N ASP A 51 -2.75 -44.51 -2.12
CA ASP A 51 -3.37 -45.71 -2.67
C ASP A 51 -4.88 -45.52 -2.87
N ALA A 52 -5.57 -44.93 -1.90
CA ALA A 52 -6.99 -44.60 -2.02
C ALA A 52 -7.31 -43.66 -3.20
N TRP A 53 -6.33 -42.85 -3.65
CA TRP A 53 -6.49 -41.88 -4.73
C TRP A 53 -5.91 -42.37 -6.07
N SER A 54 -5.29 -43.54 -6.10
CA SER A 54 -4.62 -44.11 -7.27
C SER A 54 -5.55 -44.37 -8.46
N GLY A 55 -6.85 -44.57 -8.20
CA GLY A 55 -7.87 -44.78 -9.23
C GLY A 55 -8.30 -43.52 -10.00
N HIS A 56 -7.89 -42.32 -9.56
CA HIS A 56 -8.25 -41.07 -10.22
C HIS A 56 -7.20 -40.66 -11.26
N PRO A 57 -7.57 -40.42 -12.53
CA PRO A 57 -6.58 -40.15 -13.60
C PRO A 57 -5.79 -38.83 -13.45
N GLN A 58 -6.26 -37.89 -12.62
CA GLN A 58 -5.64 -36.56 -12.42
C GLN A 58 -5.25 -36.27 -10.96
N PHE A 59 -5.08 -37.30 -10.13
CA PHE A 59 -4.85 -37.11 -8.69
C PHE A 59 -3.60 -36.29 -8.36
N HIS A 60 -2.52 -36.45 -9.13
CA HIS A 60 -1.28 -35.68 -8.95
C HIS A 60 -1.49 -34.16 -9.07
N GLN A 61 -2.27 -33.74 -10.07
CA GLN A 61 -2.57 -32.32 -10.30
C GLN A 61 -3.42 -31.76 -9.15
N MET A 62 -4.46 -32.48 -8.75
CA MET A 62 -5.33 -32.09 -7.63
C MET A 62 -4.55 -31.91 -6.32
N ILE A 63 -3.62 -32.82 -6.01
CA ILE A 63 -2.78 -32.73 -4.81
C ILE A 63 -1.83 -31.53 -4.91
N SER A 64 -1.17 -31.35 -6.06
CA SER A 64 -0.27 -30.21 -6.29
C SER A 64 -0.99 -28.87 -6.14
N ASP A 65 -2.19 -28.74 -6.72
CA ASP A 65 -3.00 -27.52 -6.64
C ASP A 65 -3.43 -27.24 -5.20
N GLN A 66 -3.80 -28.28 -4.45
CA GLN A 66 -4.18 -28.14 -3.05
C GLN A 66 -2.98 -27.72 -2.18
N ILE A 67 -1.79 -28.28 -2.41
CA ILE A 67 -0.56 -27.87 -1.71
C ILE A 67 -0.23 -26.41 -2.01
N ALA A 68 -0.22 -26.03 -3.30
CA ALA A 68 0.04 -24.65 -3.70
C ALA A 68 -0.97 -23.65 -3.11
N ARG A 69 -2.25 -24.03 -3.06
CA ARG A 69 -3.30 -23.23 -2.42
C ARG A 69 -3.07 -23.08 -0.92
N GLN A 70 -2.67 -24.16 -0.25
CA GLN A 70 -2.38 -24.11 1.19
C GLN A 70 -1.15 -23.24 1.47
N GLU A 71 -0.07 -23.35 0.69
CA GLU A 71 1.09 -22.48 0.83
C GLU A 71 0.73 -21.00 0.63
N ALA A 72 -0.16 -20.70 -0.33
CA ALA A 72 -0.63 -19.33 -0.55
C ALA A 72 -1.42 -18.80 0.66
N ASN A 73 -2.30 -19.63 1.24
CA ASN A 73 -3.03 -19.29 2.46
C ASN A 73 -2.08 -19.05 3.63
N ASP A 74 -1.06 -19.89 3.81
CA ASP A 74 -0.08 -19.76 4.88
C ASP A 74 0.72 -18.44 4.73
N ARG A 75 1.09 -18.06 3.50
CA ARG A 75 1.74 -16.76 3.22
C ARG A 75 0.84 -15.58 3.61
N LEU A 76 -0.45 -15.64 3.30
CA LEU A 76 -1.41 -14.59 3.69
C LEU A 76 -1.58 -14.52 5.21
N MET A 77 -1.73 -15.68 5.88
CA MET A 77 -1.86 -15.74 7.34
C MET A 77 -0.63 -15.13 8.03
N VAL A 78 0.57 -15.48 7.59
CA VAL A 78 1.82 -14.90 8.10
C VAL A 78 1.91 -13.40 7.80
N GLY A 79 1.49 -12.97 6.61
CA GLY A 79 1.51 -11.55 6.22
C GLY A 79 0.69 -10.63 7.13
N PHE A 80 -0.47 -11.09 7.60
CA PHE A 80 -1.31 -10.32 8.52
C PHE A 80 -0.95 -10.50 10.00
N ASN A 81 -0.66 -11.73 10.43
CA ASN A 81 -0.52 -12.07 11.85
C ASN A 81 0.94 -12.17 12.34
N GLY A 82 1.92 -12.19 11.44
CA GLY A 82 3.33 -12.38 11.78
C GLY A 82 3.89 -11.26 12.67
N THR A 83 4.44 -11.62 13.83
CA THR A 83 5.01 -10.67 14.81
C THR A 83 6.52 -10.71 14.86
N SER A 84 7.11 -11.90 14.74
CA SER A 84 8.56 -12.08 14.83
C SER A 84 8.97 -13.34 14.08
N ARG A 85 10.27 -13.52 13.90
CA ARG A 85 10.83 -14.76 13.36
C ARG A 85 11.55 -15.51 14.47
N ALA A 86 11.09 -16.72 14.74
CA ALA A 86 11.82 -17.73 15.50
C ALA A 86 12.68 -18.59 14.55
N ALA A 87 13.78 -19.14 15.05
CA ALA A 87 14.61 -20.08 14.28
C ALA A 87 13.90 -21.42 14.02
N LYS A 88 13.06 -21.85 14.98
CA LYS A 88 12.19 -23.03 14.87
C LYS A 88 10.79 -22.61 15.35
N SER A 89 9.81 -22.69 14.47
CA SER A 89 8.42 -22.36 14.79
C SER A 89 7.70 -23.53 15.46
N ASP A 90 6.74 -23.20 16.32
CA ASP A 90 5.90 -24.18 17.04
C ASP A 90 4.41 -23.90 16.77
N ARG A 91 3.81 -24.72 15.90
CA ARG A 91 2.43 -24.55 15.47
C ARG A 91 1.41 -24.81 16.59
N ALA A 92 1.77 -25.56 17.63
CA ALA A 92 0.86 -25.81 18.76
C ALA A 92 0.72 -24.57 19.64
N LYS A 93 1.80 -23.80 19.82
CA LYS A 93 1.79 -22.55 20.59
C LYS A 93 1.29 -21.36 19.77
N HIS A 94 1.56 -21.36 18.46
CA HIS A 94 1.19 -20.29 17.55
C HIS A 94 0.35 -20.82 16.38
N PRO A 95 -0.95 -21.11 16.58
CA PRO A 95 -1.81 -21.68 15.53
C PRO A 95 -1.97 -20.75 14.32
N LEU A 96 -1.78 -19.44 14.50
CA LEU A 96 -1.85 -18.42 13.45
C LEU A 96 -0.49 -18.11 12.78
N LEU A 97 0.53 -18.96 12.98
CA LEU A 97 1.86 -18.83 12.34
C LEU A 97 2.57 -17.49 12.64
N GLN A 98 2.36 -16.97 13.84
CA GLN A 98 2.82 -15.64 14.27
C GLN A 98 4.36 -15.52 14.42
N ASP A 99 5.03 -16.66 14.55
CA ASP A 99 6.46 -16.83 14.83
C ASP A 99 7.31 -17.14 13.60
N THR A 100 6.70 -17.15 12.40
CA THR A 100 7.40 -17.49 11.14
C THR A 100 8.18 -16.30 10.58
N LYS A 101 7.53 -15.14 10.49
CA LYS A 101 8.08 -13.89 9.93
C LYS A 101 7.38 -12.68 10.54
N LYS A 102 7.98 -11.50 10.38
CA LYS A 102 7.29 -10.23 10.59
C LYS A 102 6.34 -9.93 9.43
N GLY A 103 5.07 -9.67 9.74
CA GLY A 103 4.03 -9.30 8.78
C GLY A 103 3.90 -7.78 8.56
N TRP A 104 3.05 -7.38 7.63
CA TRP A 104 2.85 -5.97 7.25
C TRP A 104 2.35 -5.12 8.43
N LEU A 105 1.43 -5.66 9.23
CA LEU A 105 0.89 -4.95 10.39
C LEU A 105 1.93 -4.73 11.47
N GLN A 106 2.87 -5.67 11.64
CA GLN A 106 3.94 -5.52 12.62
C GLN A 106 4.96 -4.46 12.17
N HIS A 107 5.32 -4.43 10.88
CA HIS A 107 6.15 -3.36 10.33
C HIS A 107 5.52 -1.99 10.56
N LEU A 108 4.21 -1.84 10.35
CA LEU A 108 3.52 -0.57 10.63
C LEU A 108 3.58 -0.18 12.12
N ARG A 109 3.49 -1.15 13.04
CA ARG A 109 3.59 -0.91 14.50
C ARG A 109 4.98 -0.45 14.93
N GLU A 110 6.04 -0.99 14.32
CA GLU A 110 7.43 -0.68 14.64
C GLU A 110 7.88 0.63 13.97
N ASP A 111 7.60 0.80 12.68
CA ASP A 111 8.14 1.90 11.88
C ASP A 111 7.31 3.18 11.96
N ALA A 112 6.00 3.10 12.20
CA ALA A 112 5.10 4.25 12.21
C ALA A 112 3.97 4.13 13.26
N PRO A 113 4.30 4.06 14.57
CA PRO A 113 3.31 3.92 15.64
C PRO A 113 2.29 5.07 15.68
N GLN A 114 2.67 6.26 15.21
CA GLN A 114 1.78 7.43 15.09
C GLN A 114 0.63 7.21 14.10
N ARG A 115 0.72 6.20 13.22
CA ARG A 115 -0.33 5.87 12.25
C ARG A 115 -1.33 4.83 12.78
N ILE A 116 -1.26 4.49 14.07
CA ILE A 116 -2.10 3.46 14.69
C ILE A 116 -2.93 4.08 15.79
N MET A 117 -4.25 3.97 15.66
CA MET A 117 -5.18 4.35 16.72
C MET A 117 -5.39 3.16 17.66
N LYS A 118 -4.98 3.29 18.92
CA LYS A 118 -5.13 2.25 19.95
C LYS A 118 -6.35 2.52 20.83
N GLY A 119 -7.02 1.46 21.29
CA GLY A 119 -8.06 1.54 22.33
C GLY A 119 -9.34 2.25 21.90
N ILE A 120 -9.74 2.08 20.64
CA ILE A 120 -11.03 2.58 20.14
C ILE A 120 -12.13 1.59 20.54
N THR A 121 -13.18 2.10 21.18
CA THR A 121 -14.39 1.36 21.49
C THR A 121 -15.53 1.82 20.59
N LEU A 122 -16.24 0.86 19.99
CA LEU A 122 -17.46 1.12 19.22
C LEU A 122 -18.67 1.02 20.13
N THR A 123 -19.68 1.87 19.91
CA THR A 123 -20.97 1.67 20.56
C THR A 123 -21.62 0.40 19.99
N GLN A 124 -21.90 -0.58 20.83
CA GLN A 124 -22.71 -1.75 20.43
C GLN A 124 -24.19 -1.43 20.56
N ARG A 125 -24.96 -1.90 19.58
CA ARG A 125 -26.41 -1.73 19.50
C ARG A 125 -27.04 -3.11 19.32
N ASP A 126 -28.08 -3.42 20.08
CA ASP A 126 -28.85 -4.66 19.92
C ASP A 126 -29.67 -4.65 18.62
N GLU A 127 -30.23 -5.81 18.24
CA GLU A 127 -31.11 -5.98 17.08
C GLU A 127 -32.33 -5.04 17.11
N ASP A 128 -32.79 -4.64 18.30
CA ASP A 128 -33.87 -3.68 18.52
C ASP A 128 -33.42 -2.20 18.48
N GLY A 129 -32.16 -1.92 18.15
CA GLY A 129 -31.65 -0.55 18.03
C GLY A 129 -31.42 0.16 19.38
N LYS A 130 -31.33 -0.56 20.49
CA LYS A 130 -30.97 0.01 21.80
C LYS A 130 -29.44 -0.01 21.99
N ILE A 131 -28.88 1.10 22.49
CA ILE A 131 -27.42 1.21 22.73
C ILE A 131 -27.09 0.42 24.00
N VAL A 132 -26.30 -0.65 23.86
CA VAL A 132 -25.91 -1.57 24.94
C VAL A 132 -24.61 -1.13 25.60
N ALA A 133 -23.68 -0.59 24.82
CA ALA A 133 -22.42 -0.04 25.30
C ALA A 133 -22.13 1.30 24.63
N LYS A 134 -21.77 2.32 25.42
CA LYS A 134 -21.34 3.62 24.88
C LYS A 134 -19.85 3.58 24.55
N GLY A 135 -19.52 3.49 23.26
CA GLY A 135 -18.16 3.67 22.73
C GLY A 135 -17.88 5.10 22.29
N LYS A 136 -16.63 5.38 21.89
CA LYS A 136 -16.19 6.70 21.40
C LYS A 136 -16.81 7.09 20.05
N TYR A 137 -17.22 6.10 19.25
CA TYR A 137 -17.88 6.30 17.96
C TYR A 137 -19.23 5.58 17.92
N ALA A 138 -20.21 6.25 17.33
CA ALA A 138 -21.59 5.75 17.20
C ALA A 138 -21.74 4.63 16.15
N HIS A 139 -20.93 4.66 15.09
CA HIS A 139 -20.99 3.71 13.97
C HIS A 139 -19.59 3.42 13.43
N LEU A 140 -19.41 2.28 12.76
CA LEU A 140 -18.13 1.90 12.14
C LEU A 140 -17.70 2.91 11.06
N ASP A 141 -18.64 3.43 10.27
CA ASP A 141 -18.33 4.38 9.20
C ASP A 141 -17.78 5.70 9.74
N ALA A 142 -18.27 6.16 10.89
CA ALA A 142 -17.75 7.35 11.56
C ALA A 142 -16.29 7.16 12.00
N LEU A 143 -15.97 5.95 12.49
CA LEU A 143 -14.59 5.59 12.84
C LEU A 143 -13.69 5.55 11.59
N VAL A 144 -14.14 4.92 10.50
CA VAL A 144 -13.37 4.83 9.25
C VAL A 144 -13.11 6.22 8.68
N TYR A 145 -14.12 7.09 8.68
CA TYR A 145 -13.99 8.47 8.21
C TYR A 145 -13.00 9.29 9.04
N ASP A 146 -13.04 9.15 10.37
CA ASP A 146 -12.10 9.82 11.26
C ASP A 146 -10.67 9.29 11.11
N ALA A 147 -10.48 7.97 11.02
CA ALA A 147 -9.18 7.36 10.74
C ALA A 147 -8.59 7.86 9.41
N LEU A 148 -9.41 7.95 8.36
CA LEU A 148 -8.98 8.47 7.06
C LEU A 148 -8.59 9.95 7.15
N THR A 149 -9.38 10.76 7.86
CA THR A 149 -9.12 12.19 7.98
C THR A 149 -7.90 12.49 8.85
N SER A 150 -7.75 11.80 9.99
CA SER A 150 -6.67 12.04 10.95
C SER A 150 -5.33 11.43 10.50
N LEU A 151 -5.34 10.21 9.94
CA LEU A 151 -4.11 9.47 9.61
C LEU A 151 -3.60 9.72 8.18
N LEU A 152 -4.50 9.93 7.19
CA LEU A 152 -4.12 10.06 5.78
C LEU A 152 -4.12 11.51 5.29
N LYS A 153 -5.09 12.35 5.69
CA LYS A 153 -5.25 13.70 5.13
C LYS A 153 -4.09 14.63 5.47
N THR A 154 -3.41 14.40 6.60
CA THR A 154 -2.17 15.11 6.96
C THR A 154 -1.04 14.89 5.95
N LEU A 155 -0.98 13.77 5.23
CA LEU A 155 0.02 13.58 4.16
C LEU A 155 -0.32 14.42 2.92
N ALA A 156 -1.59 14.52 2.54
CA ALA A 156 -2.01 15.37 1.43
C ALA A 156 -1.84 16.88 1.75
N TYR A 157 -2.11 17.29 2.99
CA TYR A 157 -1.90 18.66 3.48
C TYR A 157 -0.40 18.99 3.62
N THR A 158 0.43 18.10 4.16
CA THR A 158 1.88 18.35 4.32
C THR A 158 2.64 18.33 3.01
N LEU A 159 2.27 17.47 2.05
CA LEU A 159 2.83 17.52 0.69
C LEU A 159 2.39 18.78 -0.05
N ARG A 160 1.13 19.20 0.11
CA ARG A 160 0.62 20.45 -0.48
C ARG A 160 1.23 21.70 0.17
N ASN A 161 1.52 21.67 1.46
CA ASN A 161 2.10 22.80 2.19
C ASN A 161 3.63 22.86 2.09
N ARG A 162 4.34 21.72 1.99
CA ARG A 162 5.75 21.73 1.57
C ARG A 162 5.96 22.27 0.17
N ALA A 163 4.98 22.10 -0.72
CA ALA A 163 4.97 22.79 -2.01
C ALA A 163 4.60 24.29 -1.88
N ALA A 164 3.98 24.70 -0.77
CA ALA A 164 3.57 26.08 -0.49
C ALA A 164 4.73 26.95 0.07
N ASP A 165 5.69 26.35 0.78
CA ASP A 165 6.80 27.04 1.46
C ASP A 165 7.94 27.52 0.52
N GLY A 166 7.74 27.59 -0.82
CA GLY A 166 8.72 28.22 -1.73
C GLY A 166 8.51 28.15 -3.25
N ASP A 167 7.65 27.26 -3.79
CA ASP A 167 7.56 26.98 -5.24
C ASP A 167 6.13 27.02 -5.82
N SER A 168 5.19 27.64 -5.09
CA SER A 168 3.75 27.34 -5.18
C SER A 168 2.99 27.91 -6.38
N ALA A 169 3.54 28.91 -7.07
CA ALA A 169 2.92 29.44 -8.29
C ALA A 169 3.21 28.58 -9.53
N GLU A 170 4.38 27.94 -9.60
CA GLU A 170 4.78 27.14 -10.77
C GLU A 170 4.18 25.73 -10.73
N ALA A 171 4.10 25.09 -9.55
CA ALA A 171 3.57 23.73 -9.41
C ALA A 171 2.05 23.63 -9.72
N LEU A 172 1.25 24.64 -9.35
CA LEU A 172 -0.17 24.71 -9.70
C LEU A 172 -0.38 24.92 -11.21
N SER A 173 0.50 25.71 -11.85
CA SER A 173 0.46 25.91 -13.30
C SER A 173 0.74 24.61 -14.07
N LEU A 174 1.69 23.79 -13.60
CA LEU A 174 2.06 22.52 -14.21
C LEU A 174 0.98 21.44 -14.03
N LEU A 175 0.32 21.40 -12.88
CA LEU A 175 -0.82 20.50 -12.66
C LEU A 175 -2.04 20.89 -13.53
N GLN A 176 -2.32 22.18 -13.70
CA GLN A 176 -3.34 22.65 -14.64
C GLN A 176 -2.98 22.36 -16.10
N GLN A 177 -1.69 22.39 -16.45
CA GLN A 177 -1.22 22.09 -17.80
C GLN A 177 -1.24 20.57 -18.08
N ALA A 178 -0.89 19.74 -17.10
CA ALA A 178 -0.97 18.28 -17.18
C ALA A 178 -2.42 17.76 -17.27
N LEU A 179 -3.35 18.35 -16.49
CA LEU A 179 -4.79 18.05 -16.59
C LEU A 179 -5.36 18.48 -17.95
N ARG A 180 -4.92 19.62 -18.51
CA ARG A 180 -5.28 20.03 -19.88
C ARG A 180 -4.78 19.03 -20.92
N LEU A 181 -3.55 18.54 -20.81
CA LEU A 181 -3.00 17.53 -21.73
C LEU A 181 -3.73 16.18 -21.64
N HIS A 182 -4.13 15.75 -20.44
CA HIS A 182 -4.92 14.52 -20.25
C HIS A 182 -6.35 14.65 -20.79
N SER A 183 -6.93 15.86 -20.79
CA SER A 183 -8.24 16.12 -21.39
C SER A 183 -8.21 16.18 -22.92
N GLY A 184 -7.07 16.53 -23.53
CA GLY A 184 -6.89 16.65 -24.98
C GLY A 184 -6.57 15.33 -25.70
N ASN A 185 -6.08 14.31 -25.00
CA ASN A 185 -5.57 13.07 -25.62
C ASN A 185 -6.59 11.92 -25.74
N ARG A 186 -7.88 12.17 -25.45
CA ARG A 186 -8.96 11.17 -25.60
C ARG A 186 -9.51 11.03 -27.04
N GLY A 187 -8.85 11.63 -28.04
CA GLY A 187 -9.39 11.72 -29.41
C GLY A 187 -8.59 11.09 -30.55
N GLN A 188 -7.36 10.59 -30.36
CA GLN A 188 -6.57 10.04 -31.48
C GLN A 188 -5.70 8.84 -31.07
N ALA A 189 -6.23 7.63 -31.24
CA ALA A 189 -5.43 6.41 -31.32
C ALA A 189 -6.08 5.45 -32.33
N GLY A 190 -5.96 5.78 -33.62
CA GLY A 190 -6.19 4.82 -34.70
C GLY A 190 -4.95 3.94 -34.84
N TYR A 191 -5.13 2.63 -34.74
CA TYR A 191 -4.09 1.63 -34.97
C TYR A 191 -3.58 1.69 -36.42
N ARG A 192 -2.26 1.80 -36.60
CA ARG A 192 -1.57 1.45 -37.86
C ARG A 192 -0.63 0.28 -37.59
N SER A 193 -0.87 -0.78 -38.34
CA SER A 193 -0.08 -2.01 -38.45
C SER A 193 1.33 -1.76 -38.99
N ALA A 194 2.30 -2.47 -38.44
CA ALA A 194 3.49 -2.95 -39.15
C ALA A 194 3.66 -4.42 -38.78
#